data_AF-A0A963ILF3-F1
#
_entry.id   AF-A0A963ILF3-F1
#
_cell.length_a   1.000
_cell.length_b   1.000
_cell.length_c   1.000
_cell.angle_alpha   90.00
_cell.angle_beta   90.00
_cell.angle_gamma   90.00
#
_symmetry.space_group_name_H-M   'P 1'
#
loop_
_entity.id
_entity.type
_entity.pdbx_description
1 polymer ?
#
loop_
_entity_poly.entity_id
_entity_poly.type
_entity_poly.pdbx_seq_one_letter_code
_entity_poly.pdbx_strand_id
1 'polypeptide(L)'
;ELLNIYMLLDRPLLDDPSHGSAVLSAAFLAKKLFQRGRDESLGSGKYAIYWSHLRNVLSGSPEVVSFLPPFARNRFLQKRRVPSMVVKAKSNEFHLYFQSEQVPHIDAGLRLADGRDALGQRQLHLDFRVQPQDTDSVWRVHQLVDRELRAQDRGELLFDDHAVEKLTQSKAVLGHHVGTTRMAGDPANGVVDADCRVHGLRNLHVASASVLPTSSHANPTLTVVALALRLAHRLSARSAGAARP
;
A
#
# COMPACT_ATOMS: atom_id res chain seq x y z
N GLU A 1 -8.95 20.99 0.50
CA GLU A 1 -8.36 20.51 1.77
C GLU A 1 -7.32 19.44 1.44
N LEU A 2 -6.24 19.31 2.21
CA LEU A 2 -5.25 18.25 2.00
C LEU A 2 -5.70 16.98 2.73
N LEU A 3 -5.64 15.86 2.03
CA LEU A 3 -5.90 14.52 2.57
C LEU A 3 -4.69 14.01 3.33
N ASN A 4 -4.94 13.06 4.23
CA ASN A 4 -3.86 12.39 4.94
C ASN A 4 -2.99 11.59 3.96
N ILE A 5 -1.68 11.73 4.10
CA ILE A 5 -0.70 11.05 3.25
C ILE A 5 0.52 10.71 4.09
N TYR A 6 1.10 9.54 3.89
CA TYR A 6 2.46 9.27 4.35
C TYR A 6 3.38 9.09 3.16
N MET A 7 4.63 9.44 3.37
CA MET A 7 5.70 9.33 2.39
C MET A 7 6.91 8.67 3.05
N LEU A 8 7.59 7.80 2.33
CA LEU A 8 8.86 7.22 2.75
C LEU A 8 9.81 7.14 1.57
N LEU A 9 11.09 7.34 1.86
CA LEU A 9 12.14 7.05 0.88
C LEU A 9 12.21 5.53 0.71
N ASP A 10 11.91 5.08 -0.49
CA ASP A 10 12.07 3.69 -0.88
C ASP A 10 13.41 3.51 -1.60
N ARG A 11 13.88 2.27 -1.57
CA ARG A 11 15.07 1.83 -2.29
C ARG A 11 14.84 1.95 -3.81
N PRO A 12 15.91 2.11 -4.60
CA PRO A 12 15.84 2.02 -6.05
C PRO A 12 15.05 0.80 -6.51
N LEU A 13 14.22 0.97 -7.54
CA LEU A 13 13.47 -0.11 -8.15
C LEU A 13 14.42 -1.22 -8.59
N LEU A 14 14.15 -2.45 -8.15
CA LEU A 14 15.06 -3.59 -8.35
C LEU A 14 15.23 -3.93 -9.85
N ASP A 15 14.21 -3.62 -10.64
CA ASP A 15 14.08 -3.88 -12.07
C ASP A 15 14.55 -2.73 -12.97
N ASP A 16 14.89 -1.57 -12.41
CA ASP A 16 15.47 -0.46 -13.16
C ASP A 16 17.01 -0.46 -13.07
N PRO A 17 17.75 -0.89 -14.10
CA PRO A 17 19.21 -0.96 -14.05
C PRO A 17 19.91 0.39 -13.96
N SER A 18 19.20 1.53 -14.13
CA SER A 18 19.74 2.88 -13.99
C SER A 18 20.36 3.13 -12.61
N HIS A 19 19.90 2.39 -11.59
CA HIS A 19 20.37 2.52 -10.21
C HIS A 19 21.88 2.22 -10.01
N GLY A 20 22.56 1.60 -11.00
CA GLY A 20 24.03 1.45 -11.04
C GLY A 20 24.69 0.62 -9.91
N SER A 21 23.87 -0.11 -9.14
CA SER A 21 24.30 -0.89 -7.97
C SER A 21 24.54 -2.34 -8.36
N ALA A 22 25.72 -2.86 -8.05
CA ALA A 22 26.05 -4.24 -8.30
C ALA A 22 25.25 -5.19 -7.40
N VAL A 23 24.99 -4.79 -6.15
CA VAL A 23 24.24 -5.57 -5.17
C VAL A 23 22.76 -5.71 -5.56
N LEU A 24 22.10 -4.60 -5.90
CA LEU A 24 20.70 -4.63 -6.35
C LEU A 24 20.56 -5.39 -7.68
N SER A 25 21.51 -5.21 -8.60
CA SER A 25 21.51 -5.95 -9.88
C SER A 25 21.73 -7.46 -9.69
N ALA A 26 22.61 -7.87 -8.77
CA ALA A 26 22.79 -9.28 -8.43
C ALA A 26 21.52 -9.88 -7.81
N ALA A 27 20.85 -9.11 -6.94
CA ALA A 27 19.58 -9.53 -6.34
C ALA A 27 18.44 -9.62 -7.35
N PHE A 28 18.37 -8.71 -8.32
CA PHE A 28 17.43 -8.79 -9.46
C PHE A 28 17.64 -10.08 -10.25
N LEU A 29 18.87 -10.33 -10.67
CA LEU A 29 19.23 -11.52 -11.46
C LEU A 29 18.94 -12.81 -10.69
N ALA A 30 19.30 -12.87 -9.40
CA ALA A 30 18.97 -14.01 -8.54
C ALA A 30 17.46 -14.22 -8.41
N LYS A 31 16.69 -13.15 -8.13
CA LYS A 31 15.22 -13.20 -8.05
C LYS A 31 14.61 -13.78 -9.33
N LYS A 32 15.06 -13.32 -10.50
CA LYS A 32 14.57 -13.80 -11.81
C LYS A 32 14.98 -15.24 -12.10
N LEU A 33 16.16 -15.68 -11.66
CA LEU A 33 16.58 -17.09 -11.74
C LEU A 33 15.70 -18.01 -10.89
N PHE A 34 15.30 -17.58 -9.69
CA PHE A 34 14.39 -18.35 -8.81
C PHE A 34 12.92 -18.28 -9.22
N GLN A 35 12.51 -17.25 -9.98
CA GLN A 35 11.13 -17.06 -10.46
C GLN A 35 10.88 -17.60 -11.89
N ARG A 36 11.80 -18.42 -12.41
CA ARG A 36 11.73 -18.98 -13.77
C ARG A 36 10.38 -19.66 -14.01
N GLY A 37 9.57 -19.09 -14.91
CA GLY A 37 8.25 -19.60 -15.32
C GLY A 37 7.03 -18.70 -15.03
N ARG A 38 7.21 -17.52 -14.42
CA ARG A 38 6.10 -16.62 -14.04
C ARG A 38 6.15 -15.18 -14.56
N ASP A 39 7.03 -14.87 -15.52
CA ASP A 39 7.26 -13.49 -15.96
C ASP A 39 6.96 -13.29 -17.46
N GLU A 40 5.72 -12.91 -17.75
CA GLU A 40 5.33 -12.26 -19.01
C GLU A 40 5.47 -10.72 -18.93
N SER A 41 5.88 -10.19 -17.78
CA SER A 41 5.86 -8.75 -17.46
C SER A 41 6.92 -7.90 -18.17
N LEU A 42 7.98 -8.51 -18.69
CA LEU A 42 9.08 -7.83 -19.38
C LEU A 42 8.92 -8.07 -20.88
N GLY A 43 8.35 -7.09 -21.58
CA GLY A 43 8.12 -7.13 -23.03
C GLY A 43 9.38 -7.27 -23.89
N SER A 44 9.33 -6.78 -25.14
CA SER A 44 10.37 -6.97 -26.16
C SER A 44 11.78 -6.44 -25.79
N GLY A 45 11.92 -5.62 -24.74
CA GLY A 45 13.20 -5.08 -24.24
C GLY A 45 13.91 -5.88 -23.14
N LYS A 46 13.39 -7.06 -22.74
CA LYS A 46 13.86 -7.80 -21.54
C LYS A 46 15.37 -8.06 -21.51
N TYR A 47 15.98 -8.40 -22.65
CA TYR A 47 17.41 -8.74 -22.71
C TYR A 47 18.33 -7.53 -22.48
N ALA A 48 17.90 -6.32 -22.87
CA ALA A 48 18.65 -5.10 -22.59
C ALA A 48 18.70 -4.78 -21.09
N ILE A 49 17.61 -5.07 -20.36
CA ILE A 49 17.53 -4.93 -18.91
C ILE A 49 18.47 -5.93 -18.22
N TYR A 50 18.43 -7.21 -18.63
CA TYR A 50 19.33 -8.24 -18.09
C TYR A 50 20.81 -7.90 -18.30
N TRP A 51 21.17 -7.42 -19.49
CA TRP A 51 22.55 -7.01 -19.77
C TRP A 51 22.91 -5.78 -18.93
N SER A 52 22.06 -4.76 -18.85
CA SER A 52 22.37 -3.59 -18.01
C SER A 52 22.63 -3.96 -16.54
N HIS A 53 21.84 -4.87 -15.95
CA HIS A 53 22.12 -5.42 -14.62
C HIS A 53 23.40 -6.25 -14.54
N LEU A 54 23.68 -7.11 -15.53
CA LEU A 54 24.92 -7.88 -15.57
C LEU A 54 26.15 -6.96 -15.65
N ARG A 55 26.07 -5.85 -16.40
CA ARG A 55 27.12 -4.83 -16.46
C ARG A 55 27.38 -4.21 -15.10
N ASN A 56 26.33 -3.87 -14.36
CA ASN A 56 26.43 -3.33 -13.01
C ASN A 56 27.12 -4.33 -12.06
N VAL A 57 26.80 -5.63 -12.16
CA VAL A 57 27.44 -6.68 -11.35
C VAL A 57 28.93 -6.80 -11.67
N LEU A 58 29.28 -6.88 -12.96
CA LEU A 58 30.67 -7.03 -13.40
C LEU A 58 31.52 -5.81 -13.05
N SER A 59 30.96 -4.60 -13.15
CA SER A 59 31.65 -3.34 -12.85
C SER A 59 31.76 -3.02 -11.35
N GLY A 60 30.96 -3.65 -10.48
CA GLY A 60 30.99 -3.44 -9.03
C GLY A 60 31.29 -4.70 -8.21
N SER A 61 32.08 -5.63 -8.75
CA SER A 61 32.37 -6.92 -8.12
C SER A 61 32.96 -6.84 -6.69
N PRO A 62 33.80 -5.86 -6.29
CA PRO A 62 34.26 -5.74 -4.90
C PRO A 62 33.14 -5.34 -3.93
N GLU A 63 32.17 -4.54 -4.40
CA GLU A 63 31.00 -4.09 -3.63
C GLU A 63 30.12 -5.28 -3.22
N VAL A 64 29.87 -6.20 -4.16
CA VAL A 64 29.06 -7.41 -3.91
C VAL A 64 29.72 -8.35 -2.90
N VAL A 65 31.02 -8.59 -3.06
CA VAL A 65 31.79 -9.49 -2.18
C VAL A 65 31.85 -8.94 -0.75
N SER A 66 31.98 -7.62 -0.59
CA SER A 66 32.00 -6.98 0.72
C SER A 66 30.62 -6.90 1.38
N PHE A 67 29.54 -6.80 0.60
CA PHE A 67 28.17 -6.67 1.09
C PHE A 67 27.51 -8.00 1.51
N LEU A 68 27.72 -9.07 0.74
CA LEU A 68 26.97 -10.32 0.92
C LEU A 68 27.21 -11.02 2.28
N PRO A 69 28.44 -11.19 2.79
CA PRO A 69 28.67 -11.84 4.08
C PRO A 69 28.00 -11.16 5.28
N PRO A 70 28.15 -9.83 5.51
CA PRO A 70 27.47 -9.18 6.62
C PRO A 70 25.95 -9.14 6.43
N PHE A 71 25.46 -8.97 5.19
CA PHE A 71 24.03 -9.04 4.89
C PHE A 71 23.46 -10.42 5.22
N ALA A 72 24.07 -11.51 4.76
CA ALA A 72 23.62 -12.87 5.01
C ALA A 72 23.59 -13.19 6.51
N ARG A 73 24.65 -12.80 7.23
CA ARG A 73 24.68 -12.91 8.69
C ARG A 73 23.51 -12.16 9.33
N ASN A 74 23.30 -10.91 8.95
CA ASN A 74 22.27 -10.07 9.56
C ASN A 74 20.84 -10.46 9.15
N ARG A 75 20.66 -11.07 7.98
CA ARG A 75 19.37 -11.46 7.43
C ARG A 75 18.90 -12.84 7.89
N PHE A 76 19.84 -13.76 8.10
CA PHE A 76 19.53 -15.17 8.36
C PHE A 76 19.97 -15.66 9.74
N LEU A 77 21.10 -15.17 10.25
CA LEU A 77 21.72 -15.71 11.47
C LEU A 77 21.43 -14.88 12.74
N GLN A 78 21.12 -13.59 12.61
CA GLN A 78 20.78 -12.72 13.75
C GLN A 78 19.38 -12.99 14.31
N LYS A 79 19.23 -12.83 15.64
CA LYS A 79 17.93 -12.90 16.34
C LYS A 79 16.98 -11.79 15.89
N ARG A 80 17.51 -10.57 15.71
CA ARG A 80 16.80 -9.44 15.09
C ARG A 80 17.26 -9.30 13.65
N ARG A 81 16.44 -9.78 12.72
CA ARG A 81 16.76 -9.81 11.29
C ARG A 81 16.48 -8.45 10.66
N VAL A 82 17.36 -8.02 9.77
CA VAL A 82 17.05 -6.86 8.91
C VAL A 82 15.98 -7.26 7.89
N PRO A 83 14.86 -6.52 7.78
CA PRO A 83 13.74 -6.93 6.94
C PRO A 83 14.02 -6.76 5.44
N SER A 84 14.89 -5.81 5.08
CA SER A 84 15.20 -5.43 3.71
C SER A 84 16.69 -5.22 3.49
N MET A 85 17.07 -5.27 2.21
CA MET A 85 18.39 -4.91 1.73
C MET A 85 18.44 -3.40 1.51
N VAL A 86 19.27 -2.72 2.28
CA VAL A 86 19.51 -1.29 2.17
C VAL A 86 20.86 -1.10 1.50
N VAL A 87 20.84 -0.59 0.27
CA VAL A 87 22.05 -0.26 -0.50
C VAL A 87 22.03 1.24 -0.74
N LYS A 88 23.19 1.88 -0.62
CA LYS A 88 23.32 3.30 -0.93
C LYS A 88 23.22 3.48 -2.45
N ALA A 89 22.31 4.35 -2.91
CA ALA A 89 22.23 4.70 -4.32
C ALA A 89 23.47 5.52 -4.72
N LYS A 90 24.09 5.20 -5.87
CA LYS A 90 25.26 5.95 -6.37
C LYS A 90 24.88 7.33 -6.92
N SER A 91 23.67 7.45 -7.46
CA SER A 91 23.09 8.70 -7.98
C SER A 91 22.60 9.65 -6.87
N ASN A 92 22.54 9.20 -5.61
CA ASN A 92 21.87 9.91 -4.51
C ASN A 92 20.39 10.24 -4.81
N GLU A 93 19.78 9.52 -5.76
CA GLU A 93 18.35 9.59 -6.07
C GLU A 93 17.62 8.45 -5.38
N PHE A 94 16.43 8.75 -4.85
CA PHE A 94 15.60 7.81 -4.11
C PHE A 94 14.16 7.91 -4.61
N HIS A 95 13.48 6.77 -4.72
CA HIS A 95 12.05 6.80 -5.02
C HIS A 95 11.31 7.27 -3.77
N LEU A 96 10.36 8.17 -3.95
CA LEU A 96 9.45 8.54 -2.89
C LEU A 96 8.20 7.65 -2.99
N TYR A 97 8.09 6.68 -2.11
CA TYR A 97 6.85 5.93 -1.95
C TYR A 97 5.86 6.77 -1.16
N PHE A 98 4.60 6.77 -1.56
CA PHE A 98 3.54 7.40 -0.79
C PHE A 98 2.27 6.57 -0.81
N GLN A 99 1.44 6.79 0.20
CA GLN A 99 0.06 6.30 0.23
C GLN A 99 -0.82 7.43 0.76
N SER A 100 -1.84 7.78 0.00
CA SER A 100 -2.81 8.82 0.34
C SER A 100 -4.14 8.21 0.71
N GLU A 101 -4.82 8.85 1.65
CA GLU A 101 -6.26 8.69 1.86
C GLU A 101 -7.03 9.09 0.59
N GLN A 102 -8.21 8.50 0.42
CA GLN A 102 -9.15 8.85 -0.63
C GLN A 102 -10.42 9.44 -0.05
N VAL A 103 -11.00 10.40 -0.75
CA VAL A 103 -12.28 10.99 -0.37
C VAL A 103 -13.38 9.93 -0.48
N PRO A 104 -14.20 9.73 0.57
CA PRO A 104 -15.33 8.82 0.46
C PRO A 104 -16.38 9.38 -0.50
N HIS A 105 -16.74 8.62 -1.54
CA HIS A 105 -17.73 9.03 -2.55
C HIS A 105 -18.99 8.17 -2.48
N ILE A 106 -20.18 8.79 -2.46
CA ILE A 106 -21.45 8.07 -2.24
C ILE A 106 -21.88 7.21 -3.44
N ASP A 107 -21.58 7.66 -4.67
CA ASP A 107 -21.94 6.91 -5.87
C ASP A 107 -20.92 5.82 -6.25
N ALA A 108 -19.74 5.83 -5.63
CA ALA A 108 -18.73 4.80 -5.81
C ALA A 108 -18.97 3.70 -4.76
N GLY A 109 -18.80 2.44 -5.14
CA GLY A 109 -19.06 1.35 -4.21
C GLY A 109 -19.16 -0.03 -4.83
N LEU A 110 -19.76 -0.94 -4.08
CA LEU A 110 -19.92 -2.34 -4.45
C LEU A 110 -21.38 -2.64 -4.73
N ARG A 111 -21.64 -3.38 -5.82
CA ARG A 111 -22.96 -3.94 -6.14
C ARG A 111 -22.81 -5.41 -6.45
N LEU A 112 -23.88 -6.18 -6.23
CA LEU A 112 -23.91 -7.56 -6.68
C LEU A 112 -24.25 -7.60 -8.16
N ALA A 113 -23.41 -8.26 -8.95
CA ALA A 113 -23.69 -8.59 -10.34
C ALA A 113 -24.62 -9.81 -10.43
N ASP A 114 -25.18 -10.05 -11.62
CA ASP A 114 -26.08 -11.18 -11.86
C ASP A 114 -25.35 -12.51 -12.05
N GLY A 115 -24.09 -12.45 -12.47
CA GLY A 115 -23.22 -13.61 -12.55
C GLY A 115 -22.88 -14.19 -11.18
N ARG A 116 -22.55 -15.48 -11.16
CA ARG A 116 -22.02 -16.17 -9.98
C ARG A 116 -20.56 -16.57 -10.18
N ASP A 117 -19.80 -16.57 -9.10
CA ASP A 117 -18.43 -17.06 -9.10
C ASP A 117 -18.39 -18.61 -9.02
N ALA A 118 -17.18 -19.17 -9.00
CA ALA A 118 -16.96 -20.61 -8.93
C ALA A 118 -17.48 -21.25 -7.62
N LEU A 119 -17.75 -20.44 -6.58
CA LEU A 119 -18.33 -20.88 -5.31
C LEU A 119 -19.84 -20.65 -5.24
N GLY A 120 -20.45 -20.21 -6.36
CA GLY A 120 -21.87 -19.92 -6.45
C GLY A 120 -22.29 -18.62 -5.77
N GLN A 121 -21.37 -17.77 -5.31
CA GLN A 121 -21.69 -16.46 -4.75
C GLN A 121 -21.96 -15.46 -5.88
N ARG A 122 -22.81 -14.45 -5.64
CA ARG A 122 -22.99 -13.36 -6.60
C ARG A 122 -21.67 -12.62 -6.77
N GLN A 123 -21.25 -12.42 -8.01
CA GLN A 123 -20.05 -11.66 -8.33
C GLN A 123 -20.21 -10.21 -7.86
N LEU A 124 -19.09 -9.55 -7.57
CA LEU A 124 -19.06 -8.14 -7.19
C LEU A 124 -18.75 -7.26 -8.39
N HIS A 125 -19.59 -6.25 -8.61
CA HIS A 125 -19.30 -5.11 -9.47
C HIS A 125 -18.75 -3.98 -8.59
N LEU A 126 -17.48 -3.63 -8.82
CA LEU A 126 -16.80 -2.54 -8.12
C LEU A 126 -16.80 -1.29 -9.01
N ASP A 127 -17.47 -0.23 -8.55
CA ASP A 127 -17.34 1.10 -9.10
C ASP A 127 -16.31 1.87 -8.26
N PHE A 128 -15.08 1.88 -8.76
CA PHE A 128 -13.96 2.59 -8.14
C PHE A 128 -13.64 3.84 -8.96
N ARG A 129 -13.64 5.00 -8.29
CA ARG A 129 -13.42 6.29 -8.92
C ARG A 129 -12.39 7.09 -8.14
N VAL A 130 -11.35 7.55 -8.81
CA VAL A 130 -10.43 8.55 -8.28
C VAL A 130 -11.08 9.93 -8.44
N GLN A 131 -11.15 10.69 -7.35
CA GLN A 131 -11.72 12.04 -7.35
C GLN A 131 -10.64 13.09 -7.64
N PRO A 132 -10.99 14.26 -8.21
CA PRO A 132 -10.03 15.35 -8.41
C PRO A 132 -9.30 15.75 -7.12
N GLN A 133 -10.01 15.75 -5.98
CA GLN A 133 -9.41 16.05 -4.68
C GLN A 133 -8.33 15.04 -4.28
N ASP A 134 -8.44 13.77 -4.66
CA ASP A 134 -7.43 12.75 -4.37
C ASP A 134 -6.11 13.11 -5.06
N THR A 135 -6.17 13.43 -6.36
CA THR A 135 -4.97 13.81 -7.13
C THR A 135 -4.44 15.18 -6.77
N ASP A 136 -5.30 16.17 -6.55
CA ASP A 136 -4.92 17.53 -6.20
C ASP A 136 -4.20 17.57 -4.85
N SER A 137 -4.68 16.80 -3.88
CA SER A 137 -4.05 16.68 -2.58
C SER A 137 -2.66 16.08 -2.69
N VAL A 138 -2.52 14.94 -3.37
CA VAL A 138 -1.22 14.28 -3.59
C VAL A 138 -0.24 15.25 -4.24
N TRP A 139 -0.64 15.90 -5.34
CA TRP A 139 0.20 16.84 -6.06
C TRP A 139 0.66 18.00 -5.17
N ARG A 140 -0.27 18.63 -4.45
CA ARG A 140 0.03 19.77 -3.61
C ARG A 140 0.92 19.41 -2.42
N VAL A 141 0.78 18.22 -1.82
CA VAL A 141 1.72 17.79 -0.77
C VAL A 141 3.12 17.62 -1.34
N HIS A 142 3.29 17.02 -2.52
CA HIS A 142 4.63 16.89 -3.11
C HIS A 142 5.25 18.25 -3.44
N GLN A 143 4.47 19.21 -3.96
CA GLN A 143 4.96 20.57 -4.18
C GLN A 143 5.41 21.26 -2.88
N LEU A 144 4.70 21.04 -1.77
CA LEU A 144 5.08 21.57 -0.46
C LEU A 144 6.38 20.92 0.04
N VAL A 145 6.54 19.61 -0.12
CA VAL A 145 7.76 18.88 0.25
C VAL A 145 8.94 19.35 -0.59
N ASP A 146 8.80 19.45 -1.91
CA ASP A 146 9.86 19.95 -2.81
C ASP A 146 10.30 21.37 -2.43
N ARG A 147 9.32 22.25 -2.22
CA ARG A 147 9.60 23.63 -1.80
C ARG A 147 10.42 23.67 -0.52
N GLU A 148 10.07 22.86 0.49
CA GLU A 148 10.80 22.83 1.76
C GLU A 148 12.19 22.24 1.61
N LEU A 149 12.35 21.15 0.84
CA LEU A 149 13.66 20.56 0.56
C LEU A 149 14.60 21.55 -0.12
N ARG A 150 14.10 22.30 -1.11
CA ARG A 150 14.87 23.34 -1.81
C ARG A 150 15.20 24.52 -0.90
N ALA A 151 14.23 24.99 -0.11
CA ALA A 151 14.44 26.11 0.81
C ALA A 151 15.52 25.82 1.86
N GLN A 152 15.68 24.55 2.24
CA GLN A 152 16.70 24.11 3.19
C GLN A 152 18.00 23.61 2.54
N ASP A 153 18.13 23.65 1.20
CA ASP A 153 19.25 23.06 0.46
C ASP A 153 19.49 21.58 0.83
N ARG A 154 18.40 20.81 0.96
CA ARG A 154 18.40 19.39 1.34
C ARG A 154 18.10 18.44 0.19
N GLY A 155 17.69 18.96 -0.95
CA GLY A 155 17.40 18.19 -2.16
C GLY A 155 16.22 18.76 -2.94
N GLU A 156 15.73 17.96 -3.87
CA GLU A 156 14.57 18.28 -4.71
C GLU A 156 13.79 17.01 -5.02
N LEU A 157 12.51 17.17 -5.35
CA LEU A 157 11.71 16.12 -5.95
C LEU A 157 11.77 16.24 -7.47
N LEU A 158 12.06 15.12 -8.12
CA LEU A 158 11.98 14.97 -9.57
C LEU A 158 10.57 14.51 -9.91
N PHE A 159 9.85 15.33 -10.68
CA PHE A 159 8.49 15.05 -11.10
C PHE A 159 8.46 14.42 -12.50
N ASP A 160 7.55 13.48 -12.69
CA ASP A 160 7.19 12.96 -14.01
C ASP A 160 6.09 13.85 -14.59
N ASP A 161 6.27 14.34 -15.82
CA ASP A 161 5.32 15.21 -16.51
C ASP A 161 3.92 14.58 -16.63
N HIS A 162 3.83 13.26 -16.58
CA HIS A 162 2.58 12.50 -16.62
C HIS A 162 2.14 11.97 -15.24
N ALA A 163 2.74 12.43 -14.14
CA ALA A 163 2.46 11.92 -12.81
C ALA A 163 0.95 11.96 -12.46
N VAL A 164 0.29 13.09 -12.71
CA VAL A 164 -1.14 13.25 -12.40
C VAL A 164 -2.01 12.31 -13.23
N GLU A 165 -1.73 12.15 -14.52
CA GLU A 165 -2.44 11.23 -15.40
C GLU A 165 -2.26 9.77 -14.95
N LYS A 166 -1.06 9.40 -14.50
CA LYS A 166 -0.79 8.07 -13.94
C LYS A 166 -1.57 7.82 -12.65
N LEU A 167 -1.78 8.85 -11.83
CA LEU A 167 -2.60 8.75 -10.61
C LEU A 167 -4.08 8.53 -10.91
N THR A 168 -4.64 9.23 -11.91
CA THR A 168 -6.05 9.05 -12.28
C THR A 168 -6.33 7.69 -12.90
N GLN A 169 -5.34 7.11 -13.58
CA GLN A 169 -5.39 5.75 -14.12
C GLN A 169 -5.10 4.66 -13.08
N SER A 170 -4.80 5.05 -11.83
CA SER A 170 -4.55 4.09 -10.76
C SER A 170 -5.77 3.21 -10.57
N LYS A 171 -5.59 1.91 -10.76
CA LYS A 171 -6.62 0.92 -10.48
C LYS A 171 -6.73 0.73 -8.97
N ALA A 172 -7.87 0.22 -8.51
CA ALA A 172 -8.01 -0.36 -7.18
C ALA A 172 -7.09 -1.59 -7.05
N VAL A 173 -5.78 -1.34 -6.91
CA VAL A 173 -4.78 -2.34 -6.58
C VAL A 173 -4.51 -2.15 -5.10
N LEU A 174 -4.60 -3.25 -4.34
CA LEU A 174 -4.19 -3.43 -2.93
C LEU A 174 -5.34 -3.61 -1.92
N GLY A 175 -5.10 -4.58 -1.01
CA GLY A 175 -6.09 -5.21 -0.12
C GLY A 175 -6.49 -4.41 1.13
N HIS A 176 -6.65 -3.09 1.04
CA HIS A 176 -7.10 -2.23 2.14
C HIS A 176 -8.42 -1.51 1.84
N HIS A 177 -9.37 -2.18 1.18
CA HIS A 177 -10.70 -1.62 0.94
C HIS A 177 -11.45 -1.35 2.25
N VAL A 178 -12.12 -0.20 2.32
CA VAL A 178 -12.87 0.27 3.51
C VAL A 178 -14.24 0.83 3.13
N GLY A 179 -15.07 1.14 4.12
CA GLY A 179 -16.26 1.97 3.96
C GLY A 179 -17.50 1.31 3.35
N THR A 180 -17.45 0.03 2.98
CA THR A 180 -18.57 -0.67 2.32
C THR A 180 -19.75 -0.99 3.24
N THR A 181 -19.55 -0.91 4.56
CA THR A 181 -20.61 -0.95 5.58
C THR A 181 -20.36 0.16 6.59
N ARG A 182 -20.14 1.38 6.08
CA ARG A 182 -19.67 2.56 6.83
C ARG A 182 -20.41 2.77 8.15
N MET A 183 -19.64 3.12 9.19
CA MET A 183 -20.13 3.63 10.46
C MET A 183 -20.65 5.06 10.31
N ALA A 184 -21.85 5.33 10.82
CA ALA A 184 -22.43 6.66 10.87
C ALA A 184 -23.38 6.81 12.07
N GLY A 185 -23.56 8.04 12.55
CA GLY A 185 -24.52 8.34 13.62
C GLY A 185 -25.98 8.24 13.19
N ASP A 186 -26.26 8.34 11.88
CA ASP A 186 -27.59 8.29 11.29
C ASP A 186 -27.65 7.14 10.24
N PRO A 187 -28.69 6.27 10.26
CA PRO A 187 -28.90 5.23 9.24
C PRO A 187 -28.99 5.75 7.80
N ALA A 188 -29.33 7.02 7.57
CA ALA A 188 -29.33 7.61 6.23
C ALA A 188 -27.92 7.77 5.64
N ASN A 189 -26.88 7.76 6.48
CA ASN A 189 -25.50 8.08 6.11
C ASN A 189 -24.53 6.89 6.28
N GLY A 190 -25.01 5.73 6.72
CA GLY A 190 -24.18 4.55 6.96
C GLY A 190 -24.97 3.30 7.34
N VAL A 191 -24.27 2.18 7.43
CA VAL A 191 -24.86 0.86 7.67
C VAL A 191 -24.84 0.48 9.15
N VAL A 192 -23.79 0.89 9.87
CA VAL A 192 -23.62 0.58 11.30
C VAL A 192 -23.54 1.83 12.16
N ASP A 193 -23.93 1.70 13.42
CA ASP A 193 -23.74 2.73 14.45
C ASP A 193 -22.29 2.73 14.99
N ALA A 194 -22.01 3.66 15.92
CA ALA A 194 -20.69 3.82 16.54
C ALA A 194 -20.19 2.59 17.30
N ASP A 195 -21.07 1.62 17.59
CA ASP A 195 -20.77 0.34 18.24
C ASP A 195 -20.66 -0.82 17.23
N CYS A 196 -20.56 -0.50 15.94
CA CYS A 196 -20.51 -1.47 14.85
C CYS A 196 -21.78 -2.35 14.74
N ARG A 197 -22.90 -1.92 15.32
CA ARG A 197 -24.18 -2.62 15.20
C ARG A 197 -24.93 -2.11 13.97
N VAL A 198 -25.50 -3.03 13.18
CA VAL A 198 -26.28 -2.65 12.00
C VAL A 198 -27.53 -1.89 12.43
N HIS A 199 -27.75 -0.73 11.81
CA HIS A 199 -28.93 0.09 12.09
C HIS A 199 -30.22 -0.70 11.86
N GLY A 200 -31.18 -0.56 12.77
CA GLY A 200 -32.45 -1.31 12.72
C GLY A 200 -32.39 -2.75 13.24
N LEU A 201 -31.21 -3.30 13.57
CA LEU A 201 -31.05 -4.67 14.06
C LEU A 201 -30.40 -4.70 15.44
N ARG A 202 -30.93 -5.53 16.35
CA ARG A 202 -30.45 -5.58 17.76
C ARG A 202 -29.29 -6.56 17.99
N ASN A 203 -29.12 -7.53 17.10
CA ASN A 203 -28.24 -8.68 17.27
C ASN A 203 -27.26 -8.90 16.09
N LEU A 204 -27.15 -7.94 15.15
CA LEU A 204 -26.21 -8.01 14.04
C LEU A 204 -25.14 -6.93 14.16
N HIS A 205 -23.87 -7.34 14.09
CA HIS A 205 -22.71 -6.45 14.20
C HIS A 205 -21.68 -6.78 13.12
N VAL A 206 -20.87 -5.78 12.74
CA VAL A 206 -19.83 -5.92 11.70
C VAL A 206 -18.48 -5.48 12.26
N ALA A 207 -17.52 -6.40 12.37
CA ALA A 207 -16.14 -6.09 12.77
C ALA A 207 -15.21 -6.24 11.56
N SER A 208 -15.01 -5.16 10.81
CA SER A 208 -14.28 -5.17 9.53
C SER A 208 -13.76 -3.78 9.19
N ALA A 209 -12.78 -3.69 8.28
CA ALA A 209 -12.36 -2.42 7.71
C ALA A 209 -13.50 -1.70 6.94
N SER A 210 -14.53 -2.45 6.53
CA SER A 210 -15.73 -1.92 5.86
C SER A 210 -16.50 -0.91 6.71
N VAL A 211 -16.36 -0.91 8.03
CA VAL A 211 -17.07 0.05 8.91
C VAL A 211 -16.34 1.38 9.03
N LEU A 212 -15.09 1.50 8.57
CA LEU A 212 -14.34 2.73 8.70
C LEU A 212 -14.96 3.83 7.82
N PRO A 213 -15.23 5.04 8.36
CA PRO A 213 -15.83 6.13 7.60
C PRO A 213 -14.86 6.76 6.59
N THR A 214 -13.56 6.68 6.86
CA THR A 214 -12.50 7.11 5.95
C THR A 214 -11.38 6.05 5.89
N SER A 215 -10.57 6.07 4.85
CA SER A 215 -9.51 5.07 4.66
C SER A 215 -8.27 5.33 5.51
N SER A 216 -8.07 6.57 5.99
CA SER A 216 -6.79 7.01 6.54
C SER A 216 -5.65 6.86 5.52
N HIS A 217 -4.45 7.25 5.92
CA HIS A 217 -3.20 6.94 5.22
C HIS A 217 -2.59 5.61 5.71
N ALA A 218 -2.95 5.16 6.92
CA ALA A 218 -2.36 3.98 7.56
C ALA A 218 -3.16 2.70 7.28
N ASN A 219 -2.48 1.55 7.33
CA ASN A 219 -3.11 0.25 7.09
C ASN A 219 -4.19 -0.06 8.17
N PRO A 220 -5.40 -0.51 7.76
CA PRO A 220 -6.56 -0.55 8.66
C PRO A 220 -6.53 -1.69 9.68
N THR A 221 -5.69 -2.71 9.52
CA THR A 221 -5.74 -3.95 10.30
C THR A 221 -5.67 -3.72 11.81
N LEU A 222 -4.78 -2.84 12.28
CA LEU A 222 -4.66 -2.54 13.71
C LEU A 222 -5.96 -1.91 14.24
N THR A 223 -6.54 -0.97 13.50
CA THR A 223 -7.82 -0.34 13.82
C THR A 223 -8.96 -1.36 13.85
N VAL A 224 -8.99 -2.30 12.90
CA VAL A 224 -9.97 -3.39 12.86
C VAL A 224 -9.86 -4.28 14.10
N VAL A 225 -8.64 -4.66 14.50
CA VAL A 225 -8.42 -5.45 15.73
C VAL A 225 -8.90 -4.68 16.97
N ALA A 226 -8.59 -3.39 17.07
CA ALA A 226 -9.05 -2.55 18.18
C ALA A 226 -10.59 -2.47 18.24
N LEU A 227 -11.26 -2.28 17.09
CA LEU A 227 -12.72 -2.28 17.00
C LEU A 227 -13.32 -3.64 17.38
N ALA A 228 -12.72 -4.74 16.94
CA ALA A 228 -13.16 -6.10 17.27
C ALA A 228 -13.05 -6.38 18.78
N LEU A 229 -11.92 -6.00 19.41
CA LEU A 229 -11.74 -6.13 20.86
C LEU A 229 -12.75 -5.29 21.65
N ARG A 230 -12.99 -4.05 21.22
CA ARG A 230 -14.01 -3.17 21.81
C ARG A 230 -15.40 -3.79 21.71
N LEU A 231 -15.77 -4.31 20.54
CA LEU A 231 -17.05 -4.99 20.33
C LEU A 231 -17.18 -6.25 21.20
N ALA A 232 -16.15 -7.09 21.25
CA ALA A 232 -16.14 -8.32 22.05
C ALA A 232 -16.35 -8.01 23.54
N HIS A 233 -15.68 -6.99 24.08
CA HIS A 233 -15.88 -6.56 25.47
C HIS A 233 -17.33 -6.13 25.73
N ARG A 234 -17.93 -5.33 24.83
CA ARG A 234 -19.33 -4.88 24.96
C ARG A 234 -20.31 -6.06 24.93
N LEU A 235 -20.12 -7.00 24.01
CA LEU A 235 -20.98 -8.18 23.91
C LEU A 235 -20.85 -9.08 25.14
N SER A 236 -19.62 -9.28 25.65
CA SER A 236 -19.39 -10.04 26.88
C SER A 236 -20.08 -9.41 28.09
N ALA A 237 -19.95 -8.09 28.27
CA ALA A 237 -20.61 -7.37 29.37
C ALA A 237 -22.15 -7.45 29.30
N ARG A 238 -22.74 -7.38 28.09
CA ARG A 238 -24.19 -7.57 27.89
C ARG A 238 -24.64 -8.98 28.24
N SER A 239 -23.88 -10.00 27.84
CA SER A 239 -24.19 -11.40 28.18
C SER A 239 -24.09 -11.66 29.68
N ALA A 240 -23.09 -11.08 30.36
CA ALA A 240 -22.94 -11.20 31.82
C ALA A 240 -24.08 -10.50 32.59
N GLY A 241 -24.59 -9.37 32.07
CA GLY A 241 -25.76 -8.69 32.63
C GLY A 241 -27.08 -9.41 32.40
N ALA A 242 -27.23 -10.12 31.28
CA ALA A 242 -28.41 -10.93 30.97
C ALA A 242 -28.45 -12.27 31.72
N ALA A 243 -27.32 -12.72 32.27
CA ALA A 243 -27.18 -13.98 33.02
C ALA A 243 -27.35 -13.83 34.55
N ARG A 244 -27.64 -12.62 35.06
CA ARG A 244 -28.00 -12.42 36.47
C ARG A 244 -29.53 -12.47 36.62
N PRO A 245 -30.09 -13.48 37.31
CA PRO A 245 -31.52 -13.53 37.63
C PRO A 245 -31.93 -12.42 38.61
#